data_AF-A0A923UYL5-F1
#
_entry.id   AF-A0A923UYL5-F1
#
_cell.length_a   1.000
_cell.length_b   1.000
_cell.length_c   1.000
_cell.angle_alpha   90.00
_cell.angle_beta   90.00
_cell.angle_gamma   90.00
#
_symmetry.space_group_name_H-M   'P 1'
#
loop_
_entity.id
_entity.type
_entity.pdbx_description
1 polymer ?
#
loop_
_entity_poly.entity_id
_entity_poly.type
_entity_poly.pdbx_seq_one_letter_code
_entity_poly.pdbx_strand_id
1 'polypeptide(L)'
;MKTVFRPTLVFFGALTLMCAVVYPLVMAGIGQLAFPDQVGGSILLSGGKPVGSRLIGQEFSSPRYFWGRPSATSPMAYNAASSSGANFGPTNPALIDEAKGRIAAL
;
A
#
# COMPACT_ATOMS: atom_id res chain seq x y z
N MET A 1 27.71 -15.92 33.53
CA MET A 1 26.98 -16.05 32.24
C MET A 1 25.64 -16.78 32.35
N LYS A 2 25.52 -17.90 33.10
CA LYS A 2 24.25 -18.67 33.21
C LYS A 2 23.07 -17.91 33.86
N THR A 3 23.33 -16.94 34.73
CA THR A 3 22.31 -16.16 35.45
C THR A 3 21.58 -15.13 34.58
N VAL A 4 22.17 -14.69 33.47
CA VAL A 4 21.59 -13.68 32.57
C VAL A 4 20.82 -14.32 31.40
N PHE A 5 21.13 -15.57 31.06
CA PHE A 5 20.57 -16.22 29.88
C PHE A 5 19.04 -16.44 29.96
N ARG A 6 18.54 -16.91 31.11
CA ARG A 6 17.10 -17.12 31.34
C ARG A 6 16.31 -15.81 31.30
N PRO A 7 16.66 -14.74 32.04
CA PRO A 7 15.91 -13.49 31.98
C PRO A 7 15.93 -12.85 30.60
N THR A 8 17.04 -12.93 29.85
CA THR A 8 17.09 -12.41 28.47
C THR A 8 16.11 -13.14 27.54
N LEU A 9 16.03 -14.48 27.60
CA LEU A 9 15.09 -15.23 26.77
C LEU A 9 13.63 -14.95 27.14
N VAL A 10 13.32 -14.86 28.44
CA VAL A 10 11.97 -14.53 28.91
C VAL A 10 11.57 -13.14 28.45
N PHE A 11 12.44 -12.15 28.61
CA PHE A 11 12.15 -10.78 28.22
C PHE A 11 12.01 -10.64 26.70
N PHE A 12 12.89 -11.28 25.92
CA PHE A 12 12.78 -11.34 24.47
C PHE A 12 11.47 -11.98 24.02
N GLY A 13 11.10 -13.12 24.61
CA GLY A 13 9.85 -13.82 24.31
C GLY A 13 8.61 -13.01 24.69
N ALA A 14 8.63 -12.38 25.86
CA ALA A 14 7.53 -11.53 26.34
C ALA A 14 7.32 -10.32 25.44
N LEU A 15 8.39 -9.61 25.05
CA LEU A 15 8.29 -8.48 24.12
C LEU A 15 7.87 -8.93 22.72
N THR A 16 8.36 -10.08 22.25
CA THR A 16 7.93 -10.64 20.96
C THR A 16 6.42 -10.94 20.98
N LEU A 17 5.93 -11.59 22.05
CA LEU A 17 4.50 -11.87 22.19
C LEU A 17 3.68 -10.58 22.27
N MET A 18 4.15 -9.60 23.04
CA MET A 18 3.47 -8.31 23.18
C MET A 18 3.38 -7.58 21.83
N CYS A 19 4.48 -7.46 21.10
CA CYS A 19 4.55 -6.69 19.86
C CYS A 19 3.94 -7.40 18.66
N ALA A 20 4.07 -8.73 18.57
CA ALA A 20 3.61 -9.50 17.41
C ALA A 20 2.17 -10.04 17.56
N VAL A 21 1.67 -10.19 18.80
CA VAL A 21 0.35 -10.81 19.05
C VAL A 21 -0.57 -9.85 19.80
N VAL A 22 -0.21 -9.45 21.02
CA VAL A 22 -1.12 -8.67 21.87
C VAL A 22 -1.46 -7.34 21.22
N TYR A 23 -0.44 -6.60 20.79
CA TYR A 23 -0.62 -5.27 20.22
C TYR A 23 -1.41 -5.29 18.89
N PRO A 24 -1.07 -6.13 17.88
CA PRO A 24 -1.82 -6.17 16.63
C PRO A 24 -3.28 -6.59 16.83
N LEU A 25 -3.56 -7.54 17.72
CA LEU A 25 -4.94 -7.98 18.00
C LEU A 25 -5.77 -6.91 18.69
N VAL A 26 -5.20 -6.22 19.69
CA VAL A 26 -5.89 -5.11 20.36
C VAL A 26 -6.18 -3.99 19.36
N MET A 27 -5.21 -3.62 18.52
CA MET A 27 -5.41 -2.58 17.51
C MET A 27 -6.42 -2.98 16.44
N ALA A 28 -6.37 -4.22 15.96
CA ALA A 28 -7.35 -4.74 15.01
C ALA A 28 -8.75 -4.77 15.63
N GLY A 29 -8.89 -5.19 16.89
CA GLY A 29 -10.17 -5.20 17.62
C GLY A 29 -10.75 -3.81 17.80
N ILE A 30 -9.95 -2.85 18.26
CA ILE A 30 -10.37 -1.44 18.38
C ILE A 30 -10.77 -0.88 17.02
N GLY A 31 -9.95 -1.13 15.99
CA GLY A 31 -10.22 -0.69 14.63
C GLY A 31 -11.52 -1.26 14.07
N GLN A 32 -11.79 -2.56 14.28
CA GLN A 32 -13.01 -3.19 13.80
C GLN A 32 -14.27 -2.64 14.47
N LEU A 33 -14.18 -2.27 15.76
CA LEU A 33 -15.30 -1.70 16.51
C LEU A 33 -15.56 -0.23 16.18
N ALA A 34 -14.50 0.57 16.02
CA ALA A 34 -14.62 2.01 15.81
C ALA A 34 -14.68 2.41 14.32
N PHE A 35 -13.97 1.70 13.44
CA PHE A 35 -13.73 2.07 12.04
C PHE A 35 -13.80 0.86 11.08
N PRO A 36 -14.92 0.11 11.05
CA PRO A 36 -15.02 -1.12 10.28
C PRO A 36 -14.86 -0.93 8.76
N ASP A 37 -15.32 0.20 8.19
CA ASP A 37 -15.15 0.49 6.74
C ASP A 37 -13.67 0.68 6.39
N GLN A 38 -12.92 1.41 7.22
CA GLN A 38 -11.50 1.70 7.01
C GLN A 38 -10.64 0.46 7.21
N VAL A 39 -10.88 -0.31 8.28
CA VAL A 39 -10.17 -1.58 8.52
C VAL A 39 -10.47 -2.60 7.41
N GLY A 40 -11.70 -2.61 6.89
CA GLY A 40 -12.09 -3.40 5.73
C GLY A 40 -11.49 -2.93 4.39
N GLY A 41 -10.68 -1.87 4.38
CA GLY A 41 -10.01 -1.36 3.18
C GLY A 41 -10.79 -0.30 2.39
N SER A 42 -11.87 0.25 2.96
CA SER A 42 -12.70 1.31 2.34
C SER A 42 -13.19 0.93 0.94
N ILE A 43 -13.70 -0.29 0.81
CA ILE A 43 -14.10 -0.88 -0.48
C ILE A 43 -15.35 -0.18 -1.02
N LEU A 44 -15.29 0.20 -2.30
CA LEU A 44 -16.42 0.73 -3.04
C LEU A 44 -17.16 -0.41 -3.74
N LEU A 45 -18.48 -0.46 -3.57
CA LEU A 45 -19.35 -1.45 -4.18
C LEU A 45 -20.22 -0.80 -5.26
N SER A 46 -20.38 -1.49 -6.38
CA SER A 46 -21.37 -1.15 -7.42
C SER A 46 -22.17 -2.39 -7.77
N GLY A 47 -23.49 -2.33 -7.62
CA GLY A 47 -24.36 -3.50 -7.81
C GLY A 47 -23.98 -4.70 -6.94
N GLY A 48 -23.51 -4.44 -5.71
CA GLY A 48 -23.07 -5.48 -4.77
C GLY A 48 -21.69 -6.10 -5.08
N LYS A 49 -21.01 -5.66 -6.15
CA LYS A 49 -19.67 -6.15 -6.50
C LYS A 49 -18.59 -5.14 -6.10
N PRO A 50 -17.44 -5.58 -5.55
CA PRO A 50 -16.32 -4.70 -5.27
C PRO A 50 -15.73 -4.17 -6.57
N VAL A 51 -15.70 -2.85 -6.71
CA VAL A 51 -15.16 -2.17 -7.90
C VAL A 51 -13.86 -1.43 -7.61
N GLY A 52 -13.45 -1.30 -6.35
CA GLY A 52 -12.21 -0.66 -5.96
C GLY A 52 -12.17 -0.29 -4.48
N SER A 53 -11.20 0.52 -4.09
CA SER A 53 -11.12 1.14 -2.76
C SER A 53 -11.08 2.66 -2.91
N ARG A 54 -11.65 3.38 -1.95
CA ARG A 54 -11.64 4.85 -1.91
C ARG A 54 -10.23 5.44 -1.96
N LEU A 55 -9.23 4.70 -1.50
CA LEU A 55 -7.84 5.16 -1.40
C LEU A 55 -6.93 4.64 -2.53
N ILE A 56 -7.44 3.78 -3.41
CA ILE A 56 -6.65 3.16 -4.47
C ILE A 56 -7.12 3.66 -5.83
N GLY A 57 -6.20 4.31 -6.56
CA GLY A 57 -6.43 4.70 -7.94
C GLY A 57 -6.41 3.50 -8.89
N GLN A 58 -7.04 3.66 -10.04
CA GLN A 58 -7.05 2.68 -11.13
C GLN A 58 -6.50 3.32 -12.40
N GLU A 59 -6.02 2.49 -13.32
CA GLU A 59 -5.63 2.95 -14.64
C GLU A 59 -6.87 3.34 -15.45
N PHE A 60 -6.95 4.61 -15.82
CA PHE A 60 -7.99 5.14 -16.70
C PHE A 60 -7.35 5.68 -17.97
N SER A 61 -7.65 5.06 -19.11
CA SER A 61 -7.15 5.45 -20.44
C SER A 61 -8.25 5.89 -21.41
N SER A 62 -9.53 5.67 -21.06
CA SER A 62 -10.65 6.13 -21.88
C SER A 62 -10.84 7.65 -21.73
N PRO A 63 -11.12 8.40 -22.82
CA PRO A 63 -11.32 9.85 -22.78
C PRO A 63 -12.58 10.27 -22.01
N ARG A 64 -13.48 9.33 -21.67
CA ARG A 64 -14.68 9.62 -20.87
C ARG A 64 -14.36 9.84 -19.37
N TYR A 65 -13.22 9.36 -18.90
CA TYR A 65 -12.83 9.44 -17.50
C TYR A 65 -11.74 10.47 -17.29
N PHE A 66 -11.63 10.98 -16.06
CA PHE A 66 -10.45 11.72 -15.65
C PHE A 66 -9.25 10.77 -15.59
N TRP A 67 -8.14 11.21 -16.16
CA TRP A 67 -6.91 10.44 -16.13
C TRP A 67 -6.14 10.78 -14.85
N GLY A 68 -5.76 9.73 -14.14
CA GLY A 68 -4.92 9.84 -12.95
C GLY A 68 -3.47 10.22 -13.29
N ARG A 69 -2.64 10.31 -12.25
CA ARG A 69 -1.19 10.48 -12.46
C ARG A 69 -0.60 9.21 -13.08
N PRO A 70 0.43 9.31 -13.93
CA PRO A 70 1.15 8.13 -14.40
C PRO A 70 1.66 7.29 -13.22
N SER A 71 1.51 5.98 -13.32
CA SER A 71 2.00 5.01 -12.34
C SER A 71 3.09 4.16 -12.97
N ALA A 72 4.22 4.03 -12.28
CA ALA A 72 5.40 3.28 -12.72
C ALA A 72 5.53 1.92 -12.02
N THR A 73 4.39 1.34 -11.64
CA THR A 73 4.33 0.00 -11.06
C THR A 73 4.55 -1.07 -12.12
N SER A 74 5.04 -2.24 -11.72
CA SER A 74 5.28 -3.38 -12.62
C SER A 74 4.36 -4.55 -12.27
N PRO A 75 3.86 -5.36 -13.23
CA PRO A 75 4.11 -5.29 -14.67
C PRO A 75 3.18 -4.34 -15.43
N MET A 76 2.26 -3.66 -14.73
CA MET A 76 1.30 -2.71 -15.30
C MET A 76 1.11 -1.51 -14.36
N ALA A 77 0.60 -0.40 -14.90
CA ALA A 77 0.29 0.78 -14.11
C ALA A 77 -0.79 0.50 -13.06
N TYR A 78 -0.73 1.20 -11.92
CA TYR A 78 -1.67 1.05 -10.80
C TYR A 78 -1.81 -0.40 -10.26
N ASN A 79 -0.75 -1.21 -10.37
CA ASN A 79 -0.76 -2.57 -9.85
C ASN A 79 -0.69 -2.58 -8.32
N ALA A 80 -1.79 -2.97 -7.65
CA ALA A 80 -1.85 -3.03 -6.18
C ALA A 80 -0.89 -4.07 -5.55
N ALA A 81 -0.39 -5.05 -6.32
CA ALA A 81 0.64 -5.99 -5.86
C ALA A 81 2.06 -5.41 -5.92
N SER A 82 2.24 -4.22 -6.52
CA SER A 82 3.52 -3.53 -6.67
C SER A 82 3.38 -2.07 -6.21
N SER A 83 3.93 -1.74 -5.05
CA SER A 83 3.88 -0.38 -4.50
C SER A 83 5.19 0.38 -4.77
N SER A 84 5.61 0.44 -6.03
CA SER A 84 6.86 1.11 -6.47
C SER A 84 6.62 2.46 -7.14
N GLY A 85 7.67 3.28 -7.20
CA GLY A 85 7.69 4.54 -7.94
C GLY A 85 8.73 4.53 -9.07
N ALA A 86 8.67 5.57 -9.90
CA ALA A 86 9.72 5.84 -10.89
C ALA A 86 10.95 6.43 -10.17
N ASN A 87 11.99 5.62 -9.97
CA ASN A 87 13.20 6.00 -9.24
C ASN A 87 14.29 6.60 -10.16
N PHE A 88 13.88 7.39 -11.17
CA PHE A 88 14.82 8.08 -12.05
C PHE A 88 15.32 9.38 -11.44
N GLY A 89 16.62 9.64 -11.55
CA GLY A 89 17.20 10.93 -11.21
C GLY A 89 16.81 12.00 -12.24
N PRO A 90 16.94 13.31 -11.90
CA PRO A 90 16.54 14.41 -12.77
C PRO A 90 17.35 14.51 -14.08
N THR A 91 18.56 13.97 -14.10
CA THR A 91 19.44 13.94 -15.29
C THR A 91 19.33 12.65 -16.09
N ASN A 92 18.45 11.72 -15.70
CA ASN A 92 18.30 10.46 -16.41
C ASN A 92 17.55 10.69 -17.75
N PRO A 93 18.13 10.31 -18.90
CA PRO A 93 17.49 10.51 -20.20
C PRO A 93 16.15 9.77 -20.32
N ALA A 94 16.00 8.59 -19.71
CA ALA A 94 14.74 7.82 -19.76
C ALA A 94 13.55 8.60 -19.17
N LEU A 95 13.77 9.38 -18.11
CA LEU A 95 12.73 10.23 -17.53
C LEU A 95 12.30 11.34 -18.50
N ILE A 96 13.27 11.96 -19.17
CA ILE A 96 13.02 13.02 -20.16
C ILE A 96 12.24 12.45 -21.35
N ASP A 97 12.61 11.27 -21.82
CA ASP A 97 11.96 10.61 -22.94
C ASP A 97 10.53 10.16 -22.59
N GLU A 98 10.31 9.61 -21.38
CA GLU A 98 8.96 9.31 -20.88
C GLU A 98 8.08 10.58 -20.79
N ALA A 99 8.65 11.68 -20.29
CA ALA A 99 7.91 12.94 -20.18
C ALA A 99 7.50 13.47 -21.56
N LYS A 100 8.43 13.46 -22.53
CA LYS A 100 8.12 13.85 -23.92
C LYS A 100 7.05 12.95 -24.53
N GLY A 101 7.15 11.63 -24.34
CA GLY A 101 6.17 10.67 -24.84
C GLY A 101 4.77 10.93 -24.28
N ARG A 102 4.67 11.23 -22.98
CA ARG A 102 3.40 11.58 -22.33
C ARG A 102 2.82 12.90 -22.84
N ILE A 103 3.65 13.93 -23.05
CA ILE A 103 3.21 15.21 -23.60
C ILE A 103 2.68 15.05 -25.02
N ALA A 104 3.33 14.22 -25.85
CA ALA A 104 2.90 13.96 -27.23
C ALA A 104 1.61 13.13 -27.34
N ALA A 105 1.22 12.44 -26.27
CA ALA A 105 0.00 11.63 -26.22
C ALA A 105 -1.25 12.41 -25.74
N LEU A 106 -1.08 13.69 -25.35
CA LEU A 106 -2.17 14.63 -25.06
C LEU A 106 -2.74 15.23 -26.35
#